data_AF-A0A367K558-F1
#
_entry.id   AF-A0A367K558-F1
#
_cell.length_a   1.000
_cell.length_b   1.000
_cell.length_c   1.000
_cell.angle_alpha   90.00
_cell.angle_beta   90.00
_cell.angle_gamma   90.00
#
_symmetry.space_group_name_H-M   'P 1'
#
loop_
_entity.id
_entity.type
_entity.pdbx_description
1 polymer ?
#
loop_
_entity_poly.entity_id
_entity_poly.type
_entity_poly.pdbx_seq_one_letter_code
_entity_poly.pdbx_strand_id
1 'polypeptide(L)'
;MTVGASNNKELRVYKGNQPNMDPNGEIALFDFLFKQDGRLPLDRKIYIDSSDPTRYLTYGELAEKSLQCAAAYKHRFGLQRGDVIAICSPNDIRCPIFFFGAIAAGNGSPV
;
A
#
# COMPACT_ATOMS: atom_id res chain seq x y z
N MET A 1 49.98 -16.09 31.26
CA MET A 1 49.09 -15.42 30.30
C MET A 1 47.82 -16.24 30.19
N THR A 2 46.72 -15.73 30.72
CA THR A 2 45.42 -16.39 30.74
C THR A 2 44.74 -16.12 29.40
N VAL A 3 44.48 -17.16 28.62
CA VAL A 3 43.72 -17.07 27.37
C VAL A 3 42.26 -16.78 27.75
N GLY A 4 41.78 -15.58 27.40
CA GLY A 4 40.40 -15.17 27.64
C GLY A 4 39.42 -16.08 26.91
N ALA A 5 38.44 -16.61 27.63
CA ALA A 5 37.35 -17.37 27.06
C ALA A 5 36.51 -16.46 26.14
N SER A 6 36.61 -16.68 24.83
CA SER A 6 35.70 -16.09 23.85
C SER A 6 34.34 -16.79 23.99
N ASN A 7 33.38 -16.12 24.62
CA ASN A 7 31.99 -16.56 24.68
C ASN A 7 31.35 -16.43 23.29
N ASN A 8 31.55 -17.45 22.45
CA ASN A 8 30.96 -17.52 21.12
C ASN A 8 29.47 -17.87 21.26
N LYS A 9 28.60 -16.87 21.41
CA LYS A 9 27.14 -17.08 21.39
C LYS A 9 26.73 -17.52 19.98
N GLU A 10 26.23 -18.73 19.88
CA GLU A 10 25.72 -19.31 18.63
C GLU A 10 24.50 -18.52 18.12
N LEU A 11 24.55 -18.06 16.87
CA LEU A 11 23.44 -17.36 16.24
C LEU A 11 22.35 -18.38 15.90
N ARG A 12 21.22 -18.32 16.61
CA ARG A 12 20.02 -19.11 16.29
C ARG A 12 19.09 -18.29 15.40
N VAL A 13 18.86 -18.78 14.18
CA VAL A 13 17.92 -18.18 13.22
C VAL A 13 16.62 -18.96 13.23
N TYR A 14 15.51 -18.27 13.48
CA TYR A 14 14.16 -18.82 13.37
C TYR A 14 13.47 -18.18 12.17
N LYS A 15 12.85 -19.00 11.31
CA LYS A 15 12.08 -18.55 10.16
C LYS A 15 10.64 -19.04 10.29
N GLY A 16 9.68 -18.22 9.87
CA GLY A 16 8.29 -18.66 9.78
C GLY A 16 8.11 -19.76 8.74
N ASN A 17 7.11 -20.63 8.92
CA ASN A 17 6.80 -21.74 8.02
C ASN A 17 6.10 -21.32 6.72
N GLN A 18 5.98 -20.02 6.45
CA GLN A 18 5.38 -19.53 5.22
C GLN A 18 6.35 -19.64 4.05
N PRO A 19 5.86 -19.95 2.83
CA PRO A 19 6.70 -19.94 1.65
C PRO A 19 7.37 -18.57 1.52
N ASN A 20 8.65 -18.57 1.13
CA ASN A 20 9.35 -17.34 0.82
C ASN A 20 8.59 -16.67 -0.33
N MET A 21 7.98 -15.50 -0.10
CA MET A 21 7.55 -14.69 -1.23
C MET A 21 8.80 -14.36 -2.05
N ASP A 22 8.71 -14.49 -3.38
CA ASP A 22 9.81 -14.14 -4.28
C ASP A 22 10.16 -12.66 -4.09
N PRO A 23 11.37 -12.34 -3.59
CA PRO A 23 11.78 -10.95 -3.40
C PRO A 23 12.02 -10.21 -4.73
N ASN A 24 12.07 -10.93 -5.86
CA ASN A 24 12.34 -10.37 -7.19
C ASN A 24 11.07 -10.04 -7.99
N GLY A 25 9.88 -10.31 -7.44
CA GLY A 25 8.63 -9.83 -7.99
C GLY A 25 8.45 -8.34 -7.68
N GLU A 26 9.16 -7.46 -8.40
CA GLU A 26 9.00 -6.01 -8.27
C GLU A 26 7.64 -5.57 -8.85
N ILE A 27 6.55 -5.91 -8.14
CA ILE A 27 5.23 -5.36 -8.41
C ILE A 27 5.01 -4.15 -7.52
N ALA A 28 4.58 -3.05 -8.12
CA ALA A 28 4.21 -1.87 -7.35
C ALA A 28 3.02 -2.20 -6.44
N LEU A 29 3.04 -1.73 -5.18
CA LEU A 29 2.03 -2.09 -4.18
C LEU A 29 0.59 -1.83 -4.67
N PHE A 30 0.36 -0.72 -5.36
CA PHE A 30 -0.95 -0.42 -5.95
C PHE A 30 -1.36 -1.45 -7.01
N ASP A 31 -0.44 -1.85 -7.88
CA ASP A 31 -0.71 -2.84 -8.94
C ASP A 31 -0.95 -4.23 -8.33
N PHE A 32 -0.21 -4.60 -7.29
CA PHE A 32 -0.43 -5.85 -6.55
C PHE A 32 -1.82 -5.92 -5.90
N LEU A 33 -2.27 -4.79 -5.37
CA LEU A 33 -3.56 -4.70 -4.70
C LEU A 33 -4.73 -4.65 -5.68
N PHE A 34 -4.61 -3.92 -6.80
CA PHE A 34 -5.74 -3.56 -7.65
C PHE A 34 -5.70 -4.08 -9.08
N LYS A 35 -4.53 -4.43 -9.63
CA LYS A 35 -4.38 -4.91 -11.02
C LYS A 35 -4.16 -6.42 -11.15
N GLN A 36 -4.03 -7.12 -10.02
CA GLN A 36 -3.97 -8.58 -10.05
C GLN A 36 -5.39 -9.15 -10.20
N ASP A 37 -5.66 -9.76 -11.35
CA ASP A 37 -6.97 -10.31 -11.70
C ASP A 37 -7.52 -11.24 -10.61
N GLY A 38 -8.82 -11.11 -10.33
CA GLY A 38 -9.58 -12.11 -9.58
C GLY A 38 -9.46 -12.05 -8.05
N ARG A 39 -8.86 -11.02 -7.44
CA ARG A 39 -8.80 -10.91 -5.97
C ARG A 39 -10.14 -10.60 -5.31
N LEU A 40 -10.87 -9.61 -5.82
CA LEU A 40 -12.16 -9.17 -5.27
C LEU A 40 -13.09 -8.69 -6.40
N PRO A 41 -14.41 -8.93 -6.31
CA PRO A 41 -15.40 -8.30 -7.19
C PRO A 41 -15.35 -6.78 -7.08
N LEU A 42 -15.50 -6.07 -8.21
CA LEU A 42 -15.41 -4.59 -8.25
C LEU A 42 -16.48 -3.91 -7.38
N ASP A 43 -17.66 -4.50 -7.29
CA ASP A 43 -18.80 -4.01 -6.51
C ASP A 43 -18.72 -4.37 -5.01
N ARG A 44 -17.70 -5.11 -4.59
CA ARG A 44 -17.50 -5.47 -3.19
C ARG A 44 -17.24 -4.23 -2.34
N LYS A 45 -18.12 -3.95 -1.38
CA LYS A 45 -17.91 -2.93 -0.35
C LYS A 45 -16.71 -3.31 0.54
N ILE A 46 -15.72 -2.43 0.64
CA ILE A 46 -14.47 -2.69 1.40
C ILE A 46 -14.19 -1.64 2.48
N TYR A 47 -14.71 -0.42 2.32
CA TYR A 47 -14.76 0.59 3.39
C TYR A 47 -16.22 0.97 3.59
N ILE A 48 -16.72 0.84 4.82
CA ILE A 48 -18.10 1.16 5.19
C ILE A 48 -18.01 2.07 6.42
N ASP A 49 -18.69 3.21 6.38
CA ASP A 49 -18.73 4.12 7.52
C ASP A 49 -19.56 3.47 8.64
N SER A 50 -18.96 3.33 9.82
CA SER A 50 -19.63 2.72 10.97
C SER A 50 -20.83 3.54 11.47
N SER A 51 -20.83 4.85 11.21
CA SER A 51 -21.90 5.75 11.62
C SER A 51 -23.04 5.84 10.61
N ASP A 52 -22.76 5.50 9.34
CA ASP A 52 -23.72 5.50 8.24
C ASP A 52 -23.38 4.40 7.23
N PRO A 53 -23.99 3.20 7.34
CA PRO A 53 -23.72 2.08 6.44
C PRO A 53 -24.08 2.33 4.97
N THR A 54 -24.82 3.41 4.66
CA THR A 54 -25.11 3.82 3.28
C THR A 54 -23.91 4.51 2.64
N ARG A 55 -22.97 5.03 3.45
CA ARG A 55 -21.67 5.53 3.00
C ARG A 55 -20.65 4.40 2.95
N TYR A 56 -20.30 4.00 1.73
CA TYR A 56 -19.27 3.00 1.50
C TYR A 56 -18.42 3.34 0.28
N LEU A 57 -17.27 2.67 0.18
CA LEU A 57 -16.50 2.54 -1.05
C LEU A 57 -16.40 1.06 -1.43
N THR A 58 -16.70 0.79 -2.69
CA THR A 58 -16.43 -0.50 -3.30
C THR A 58 -14.96 -0.63 -3.70
N TYR A 59 -14.54 -1.86 -3.96
CA TYR A 59 -13.18 -2.18 -4.39
C TYR A 59 -12.82 -1.48 -5.72
N GLY A 60 -13.74 -1.48 -6.68
CA GLY A 60 -13.57 -0.78 -7.96
C GLY A 60 -13.51 0.74 -7.78
N GLU A 61 -14.42 1.32 -6.99
CA GLU A 61 -14.41 2.77 -6.73
C GLU A 61 -13.13 3.23 -6.05
N LEU A 62 -12.59 2.45 -5.10
CA LEU A 62 -11.33 2.80 -4.46
C LEU A 62 -10.18 2.80 -5.48
N ALA A 63 -10.08 1.77 -6.32
CA ALA A 63 -9.05 1.67 -7.35
C ALA A 63 -9.12 2.85 -8.32
N GLU A 64 -10.32 3.10 -8.86
CA GLU A 64 -10.56 4.17 -9.83
C GLU A 64 -10.26 5.56 -9.23
N LYS A 65 -10.82 5.88 -8.06
CA LYS A 65 -10.63 7.18 -7.42
C LYS A 65 -9.19 7.41 -6.99
N SER A 66 -8.47 6.36 -6.62
CA SER A 66 -7.04 6.46 -6.29
C SER A 66 -6.21 6.80 -7.52
N LEU A 67 -6.51 6.23 -8.69
CA LEU A 67 -5.84 6.59 -9.95
C LEU A 67 -6.17 8.04 -10.36
N GLN A 68 -7.43 8.46 -10.23
CA GLN A 68 -7.82 9.86 -10.45
C GLN A 68 -7.07 10.82 -9.52
N CYS A 69 -6.93 10.45 -8.23
CA CYS A 69 -6.16 11.21 -7.26
C CYS A 69 -4.67 11.27 -7.63
N ALA A 70 -4.10 10.17 -8.10
CA ALA A 70 -2.70 10.11 -8.56
C ALA A 70 -2.45 11.01 -9.77
N ALA A 71 -3.38 11.01 -10.74
CA ALA A 71 -3.35 11.91 -11.89
C ALA A 71 -3.44 13.38 -11.43
N ALA A 72 -4.29 13.70 -10.46
CA ALA A 72 -4.35 15.05 -9.89
C ALA A 72 -3.03 15.43 -9.19
N TYR A 73 -2.44 14.56 -8.38
CA TYR A 73 -1.14 14.81 -7.77
C TYR A 73 -0.05 15.11 -8.80
N LYS A 74 0.08 14.29 -9.85
CA LYS A 74 1.09 14.49 -10.91
C LYS A 74 0.81 15.73 -11.75
N HIS A 75 -0.38 15.85 -12.31
CA HIS A 75 -0.67 16.86 -13.35
C HIS A 75 -1.13 18.20 -12.81
N ARG A 76 -1.82 18.21 -11.65
CA ARG A 76 -2.34 19.45 -11.06
C ARG A 76 -1.42 20.04 -10.00
N PHE A 77 -0.80 19.20 -9.19
CA PHE A 77 0.06 19.61 -8.08
C PHE A 77 1.55 19.44 -8.37
N GLY A 78 1.92 18.81 -9.49
CA GLY A 78 3.31 18.67 -9.91
C GLY A 78 4.13 17.71 -9.06
N LEU A 79 3.48 16.80 -8.33
CA LEU A 79 4.18 15.86 -7.45
C LEU A 79 5.14 14.96 -8.23
N GLN A 80 6.33 14.83 -7.68
CA GLN A 80 7.42 14.01 -8.22
C GLN A 80 7.75 12.86 -7.26
N ARG A 81 8.48 11.88 -7.79
CA ARG A 81 9.00 10.78 -6.97
C ARG A 81 9.95 11.35 -5.91
N GLY A 82 9.69 11.03 -4.65
CA GLY A 82 10.45 11.52 -3.51
C GLY A 82 9.75 12.62 -2.73
N ASP A 83 8.70 13.23 -3.31
CA ASP A 83 7.85 14.17 -2.57
C ASP A 83 7.05 13.47 -1.47
N VAL A 84 6.75 14.21 -0.41
CA VAL A 84 6.05 13.71 0.77
C VAL A 84 4.67 14.37 0.88
N ILE A 85 3.64 13.55 1.10
CA ILE A 85 2.27 14.00 1.36
C ILE A 85 1.91 13.70 2.81
N ALA A 86 1.25 14.65 3.47
CA ALA A 86 0.58 14.41 4.74
C ALA A 86 -0.94 14.33 4.52
N ILE A 87 -1.58 13.30 5.09
CA ILE A 87 -3.04 13.18 5.12
C ILE A 87 -3.50 13.44 6.54
N CYS A 88 -4.16 14.57 6.77
CA CYS A 88 -4.75 14.93 8.05
C CYS A 88 -6.28 14.86 7.93
N SER A 89 -6.85 13.76 8.41
CA SER A 89 -8.28 13.50 8.34
C SER A 89 -8.73 12.75 9.59
N PRO A 90 -9.98 12.93 10.07
CA PRO A 90 -10.61 11.94 10.91
C PRO A 90 -10.69 10.58 10.18
N ASN A 91 -11.09 9.52 10.89
CA ASN A 91 -11.32 8.20 10.28
C ASN A 91 -12.52 8.25 9.32
N ASP A 92 -12.29 8.73 8.10
CA ASP A 92 -13.27 8.85 7.02
C ASP A 92 -12.94 7.84 5.92
N ILE A 93 -13.98 7.22 5.36
CA ILE A 93 -13.85 6.19 4.31
C ILE A 93 -13.12 6.68 3.06
N ARG A 94 -12.99 8.00 2.83
CA ARG A 94 -12.26 8.57 1.69
C ARG A 94 -10.76 8.70 1.93
N CYS A 95 -10.29 8.66 3.18
CA CYS A 95 -8.87 8.73 3.51
C CYS A 95 -7.98 7.74 2.71
N PRO A 96 -8.40 6.47 2.52
CA PRO A 96 -7.67 5.51 1.69
C PRO A 96 -7.44 5.96 0.23
N ILE A 97 -8.36 6.75 -0.36
CA ILE A 97 -8.21 7.25 -1.75
C ILE A 97 -6.94 8.11 -1.87
N PHE A 98 -6.70 9.00 -0.90
CA PHE A 98 -5.54 9.88 -0.91
C PHE A 98 -4.25 9.10 -0.66
N PHE A 99 -4.30 8.09 0.20
CA PHE A 99 -3.16 7.23 0.51
C PHE A 99 -2.75 6.38 -0.69
N PHE A 100 -3.70 5.66 -1.29
CA PHE A 100 -3.42 4.83 -2.46
C PHE A 100 -3.14 5.67 -3.71
N GLY A 101 -3.73 6.86 -3.84
CA GLY A 101 -3.36 7.83 -4.87
C GLY A 101 -1.91 8.29 -4.76
N ALA A 102 -1.39 8.49 -3.55
CA ALA A 102 0.02 8.83 -3.35
C ALA A 102 0.95 7.68 -3.77
N ILE A 103 0.59 6.44 -3.39
CA ILE A 103 1.33 5.23 -3.80
C ILE A 103 1.31 5.09 -5.33
N ALA A 104 0.14 5.23 -5.96
CA ALA A 104 0.00 5.16 -7.41
C ALA A 104 0.76 6.29 -8.13
N ALA A 105 0.84 7.49 -7.55
CA ALA A 105 1.62 8.59 -8.10
C ALA A 105 3.14 8.33 -8.01
N GLY A 106 3.61 7.70 -6.92
CA GLY A 106 5.01 7.33 -6.75
C GLY A 106 5.48 6.17 -7.64
N ASN A 107 4.54 5.39 -8.17
CA ASN A 107 4.81 4.39 -9.19
C ASN A 107 5.14 5.10 -10.50
N GLY A 108 6.28 4.75 -11.11
CA GLY A 108 6.71 5.26 -12.41
C GLY A 108 5.83 4.80 -13.58
N SER A 109 4.75 4.04 -13.31
CA SER A 109 3.76 3.64 -14.29
C SER A 109 2.96 4.87 -14.76
N PRO A 110 2.67 5.00 -16.07
CA PRO A 110 1.80 6.05 -16.56
C PRO A 110 0.42 5.92 -15.88
N VAL A 111 -0.02 7.01 -15.26
CA VAL A 111 -1.42 7.22 -14.85
C VAL A 111 -2.21 7.74 -16.03
#